data_AF-A0A7G8Q107-F1
#
_entry.id   AF-A0A7G8Q107-F1
#
_cell.length_a   1.000
_cell.length_b   1.000
_cell.length_c   1.000
_cell.angle_alpha   90.00
_cell.angle_beta   90.00
_cell.angle_gamma   90.00
#
_symmetry.space_group_name_H-M   'P 1'
#
loop_
_entity.id
_entity.type
_entity.pdbx_description
1 polymer ?
#
loop_
_entity_poly.entity_id
_entity_poly.type
_entity_poly.pdbx_seq_one_letter_code
_entity_poly.pdbx_strand_id
1 'polypeptide(L)'
;MATATDHPVWKHSNPLFRRIAIELGRDPRLIEALPRLATTDPVPAVRQAALQRCADVAVAQRVAHDDEDPPLRAQARALYFSLMAGTHTQTPPAQERLRLLSASTDPALCLHVAIRSPDAAMRGAALQALQRRQSAMPGNTRDEVTRADENPLFNRTRSRAMLRRAIVVVACEVARALSTQRIVDAWKWADTMERFVADWPVRWPLPCSAVRAANLMQQTFRATDTAALPTARPRTDLQFDAPQVNLSRFAVTA
;
A
#
# COMPACT_ATOMS: atom_id res chain seq x y z
N MET A 1 40.07 0.70 36.67
CA MET A 1 38.61 0.81 36.46
C MET A 1 38.31 0.31 35.06
N ALA A 2 37.79 -0.92 34.92
CA ALA A 2 37.43 -1.46 33.62
C ALA A 2 36.13 -0.77 33.16
N THR A 3 36.20 0.01 32.08
CA THR A 3 35.02 0.50 31.39
C THR A 3 34.33 -0.71 30.78
N ALA A 4 33.24 -1.17 31.39
CA ALA A 4 32.34 -2.10 30.73
C ALA A 4 31.94 -1.47 29.39
N THR A 5 32.37 -2.07 28.28
CA THR A 5 31.90 -1.70 26.95
C THR A 5 30.41 -1.97 26.93
N ASP A 6 29.62 -0.93 27.20
CA ASP A 6 28.17 -0.99 27.25
C ASP A 6 27.67 -1.20 25.82
N HIS A 7 27.59 -2.46 25.42
CA HIS A 7 27.10 -2.83 24.11
C HIS A 7 25.61 -2.50 24.06
N PRO A 8 25.16 -1.66 23.12
CA PRO A 8 23.79 -1.22 23.11
C PRO A 8 22.86 -2.43 22.89
N VAL A 9 21.70 -2.43 23.55
CA VAL A 9 20.76 -3.57 23.60
C VAL A 9 20.37 -4.08 22.19
N TRP A 10 20.33 -3.19 21.19
CA TRP A 10 20.02 -3.56 19.80
C TRP A 10 21.13 -4.34 19.08
N LYS A 11 22.32 -4.49 19.67
CA LYS A 11 23.42 -5.37 19.21
C LYS A 11 23.54 -6.65 20.04
N HIS A 12 22.60 -6.92 20.95
CA HIS A 12 22.66 -8.08 21.82
C HIS A 12 22.57 -9.40 21.02
N SER A 13 23.23 -10.46 21.51
CA SER A 13 23.25 -11.78 20.88
C SER A 13 21.85 -12.41 20.77
N ASN A 14 21.08 -12.36 21.85
CA ASN A 14 19.66 -12.77 21.88
C ASN A 14 18.78 -11.84 21.01
N PRO A 15 18.05 -12.38 20.00
CA PRO A 15 17.21 -11.61 19.09
C PRO A 15 16.01 -10.93 19.77
N LEU A 16 15.51 -11.46 20.90
CA LEU A 16 14.40 -10.83 21.63
C LEU A 16 14.80 -9.45 22.15
N PHE A 17 16.00 -9.31 22.72
CA PHE A 17 16.50 -8.01 23.17
C PHE A 17 16.71 -7.04 22.01
N ARG A 18 17.20 -7.53 20.86
CA ARG A 18 17.32 -6.69 19.66
C ARG A 18 15.96 -6.19 19.19
N ARG A 19 14.97 -7.07 19.10
CA ARG A 19 13.60 -6.72 18.71
C ARG A 19 12.99 -5.70 19.68
N ILE A 20 13.07 -5.94 20.99
CA ILE A 20 12.54 -5.01 22.00
C ILE A 20 13.24 -3.65 21.91
N ALA A 21 14.57 -3.64 21.73
CA ALA A 21 15.31 -2.40 21.52
C ALA A 21 14.84 -1.68 20.25
N ILE A 22 14.61 -2.41 19.16
CA ILE A 22 14.04 -1.86 17.93
C ILE A 22 12.61 -1.35 18.14
N GLU A 23 11.78 -1.94 18.97
CA GLU A 23 10.39 -1.47 19.16
C GLU A 23 10.35 -0.23 20.07
N LEU A 24 11.17 -0.18 21.12
CA LEU A 24 11.03 0.80 22.22
C LEU A 24 12.22 1.76 22.38
N GLY A 25 13.40 1.37 21.91
CA GLY A 25 14.65 2.10 22.14
C GLY A 25 14.68 3.46 21.43
N ARG A 26 15.33 4.45 22.03
CA ARG A 26 15.42 5.82 21.49
C ARG A 26 16.84 6.26 21.14
N ASP A 27 17.79 5.32 21.16
CA ASP A 27 19.19 5.57 20.79
C ASP A 27 19.26 6.07 19.33
N PRO A 28 19.79 7.29 19.06
CA PRO A 28 19.93 7.80 17.69
C PRO A 28 20.69 6.82 16.77
N ARG A 29 21.69 6.12 17.29
CA ARG A 29 22.48 5.13 16.52
C ARG A 29 21.64 3.90 16.14
N LEU A 30 20.63 3.56 16.94
CA LEU A 30 19.65 2.54 16.57
C LEU A 30 18.78 3.05 15.43
N ILE A 31 18.25 4.28 15.52
CA ILE A 31 17.37 4.85 14.49
C ILE A 31 18.07 4.88 13.13
N GLU A 32 19.32 5.34 13.09
CA GLU A 32 20.17 5.31 11.90
C GLU A 32 20.44 3.90 11.38
N ALA A 33 20.50 2.90 12.27
CA ALA A 33 20.75 1.51 11.92
C ALA A 33 19.49 0.76 11.42
N LEU A 34 18.27 1.28 11.60
CA LEU A 34 17.04 0.57 11.27
C LEU A 34 16.98 0.07 9.81
N PRO A 35 17.31 0.88 8.77
CA PRO A 35 17.31 0.40 7.38
C PRO A 35 18.21 -0.82 7.14
N ARG A 36 19.38 -0.83 7.79
CA ARG A 36 20.32 -1.96 7.72
C ARG A 36 19.75 -3.16 8.48
N LEU A 37 19.28 -2.97 9.71
CA LEU A 37 18.70 -4.05 10.52
C LEU A 37 17.49 -4.70 9.83
N ALA A 38 16.64 -3.91 9.17
CA ALA A 38 15.49 -4.38 8.40
C ALA A 38 15.86 -5.33 7.25
N THR A 39 17.12 -5.36 6.82
CA THR A 39 17.57 -6.10 5.64
C THR A 39 18.68 -7.10 5.92
N THR A 40 19.40 -6.97 7.05
CA THR A 40 20.57 -7.82 7.35
C THR A 40 20.45 -8.60 8.65
N ASP A 41 19.47 -8.33 9.54
CA ASP A 41 19.36 -9.12 10.76
C ASP A 41 19.03 -10.59 10.41
N PRO A 42 19.71 -11.59 11.00
CA PRO A 42 19.47 -12.99 10.67
C PRO A 42 18.05 -13.45 11.04
N VAL A 43 17.38 -12.80 12.00
CA VAL A 43 16.07 -13.22 12.49
C VAL A 43 14.95 -12.42 11.80
N PRO A 44 14.01 -13.08 11.08
CA PRO A 44 12.93 -12.39 10.37
C PRO A 44 12.08 -11.48 11.26
N ALA A 45 11.78 -11.88 12.49
CA ALA A 45 11.00 -11.06 13.42
C ALA A 45 11.71 -9.74 13.81
N VAL A 46 13.05 -9.72 13.82
CA VAL A 46 13.84 -8.52 14.08
C VAL A 46 13.84 -7.62 12.84
N ARG A 47 14.01 -8.21 11.65
CA ARG A 47 13.90 -7.49 10.37
C ARG A 47 12.52 -6.84 10.21
N GLN A 48 11.46 -7.58 10.50
CA GLN A 48 10.08 -7.08 10.50
C GLN A 48 9.91 -5.86 11.41
N ALA A 49 10.36 -5.96 12.67
CA ALA A 49 10.25 -4.85 13.62
C ALA A 49 11.02 -3.61 13.13
N ALA A 50 12.22 -3.80 12.58
CA ALA A 50 13.02 -2.71 12.04
C ALA A 50 12.38 -2.07 10.80
N LEU A 51 11.82 -2.90 9.92
CA LEU A 51 11.14 -2.45 8.71
C LEU A 51 9.90 -1.61 9.02
N GLN A 52 9.06 -2.07 9.93
CA GLN A 52 7.86 -1.34 10.34
C GLN A 52 8.21 -0.01 11.00
N ARG A 53 9.30 0.03 11.78
CA ARG A 53 9.72 1.25 12.46
C ARG A 53 10.40 2.26 11.54
N CYS A 54 11.24 1.81 10.61
CA CYS A 54 11.87 2.73 9.67
C CYS A 54 10.87 3.26 8.64
N ALA A 55 9.93 2.41 8.20
CA ALA A 55 8.91 2.71 7.20
C ALA A 55 9.46 3.44 5.95
N ASP A 56 10.67 3.06 5.55
CA ASP A 56 11.37 3.63 4.41
C ASP A 56 10.92 2.93 3.12
N VAL A 57 10.59 3.70 2.08
CA VAL A 57 10.06 3.16 0.82
C VAL A 57 11.06 2.29 0.08
N ALA A 58 12.34 2.69 0.03
CA ALA A 58 13.37 1.93 -0.67
C ALA A 58 13.68 0.63 0.08
N VAL A 59 13.72 0.67 1.41
CA VAL A 59 13.89 -0.52 2.25
C VAL A 59 12.70 -1.47 2.09
N ALA A 60 11.47 -0.97 2.16
CA ALA A 60 10.26 -1.78 2.01
C ALA A 60 10.18 -2.42 0.61
N GLN A 61 10.51 -1.67 -0.45
CA GLN A 61 10.57 -2.21 -1.81
C GLN A 61 11.63 -3.32 -1.93
N ARG A 62 12.83 -3.11 -1.37
CA ARG A 62 13.91 -4.10 -1.39
C ARG A 62 13.51 -5.37 -0.65
N VAL A 63 13.03 -5.26 0.59
CA VAL A 63 12.61 -6.42 1.39
C VAL A 63 11.45 -7.14 0.73
N ALA A 64 10.52 -6.44 0.09
CA ALA A 64 9.41 -7.06 -0.64
C ALA A 64 9.88 -7.93 -1.82
N HIS A 65 11.03 -7.61 -2.42
CA HIS A 65 11.58 -8.34 -3.57
C HIS A 65 12.56 -9.43 -3.15
N ASP A 66 13.50 -9.10 -2.25
CA ASP A 66 14.74 -9.86 -2.06
C ASP A 66 14.80 -10.67 -0.76
N ASP A 67 13.92 -10.42 0.21
CA ASP A 67 14.02 -11.10 1.51
C ASP A 67 13.76 -12.61 1.37
N GLU A 68 14.50 -13.44 2.09
CA GLU A 68 14.37 -14.89 2.00
C GLU A 68 13.05 -15.39 2.62
N ASP A 69 12.54 -14.70 3.65
CA ASP A 69 11.33 -15.09 4.39
C ASP A 69 10.05 -14.67 3.64
N PRO A 70 9.22 -15.61 3.13
CA PRO A 70 8.03 -15.27 2.36
C PRO A 70 6.99 -14.43 3.14
N PRO A 71 6.69 -14.71 4.42
CA PRO A 71 5.83 -13.86 5.23
C PRO A 71 6.34 -12.41 5.33
N LEU A 72 7.64 -12.21 5.57
CA LEU A 72 8.23 -10.87 5.62
C LEU A 72 8.18 -10.16 4.27
N ARG A 73 8.44 -10.86 3.14
CA ARG A 73 8.23 -10.28 1.80
C ARG A 73 6.81 -9.74 1.62
N ALA A 74 5.80 -10.52 2.03
CA ALA A 74 4.40 -10.12 1.93
C ALA A 74 4.08 -8.88 2.78
N GLN A 75 4.60 -8.83 4.01
CA GLN A 75 4.42 -7.67 4.90
C GLN A 75 5.16 -6.43 4.38
N ALA A 76 6.38 -6.59 3.88
CA ALA A 76 7.15 -5.51 3.27
C ALA A 76 6.45 -4.95 2.04
N ARG A 77 5.86 -5.82 1.22
CA ARG A 77 5.07 -5.42 0.07
C ARG A 77 3.83 -4.62 0.48
N ALA A 78 3.12 -5.04 1.53
CA ALA A 78 1.98 -4.31 2.05
C ALA A 78 2.39 -2.91 2.57
N LEU A 79 3.51 -2.83 3.30
CA LEU A 79 4.05 -1.55 3.76
C LEU A 79 4.45 -0.65 2.58
N TYR A 80 5.20 -1.16 1.61
CA TYR A 80 5.57 -0.44 0.39
C TYR A 80 4.34 0.12 -0.33
N PHE A 81 3.29 -0.69 -0.49
CA PHE A 81 2.04 -0.29 -1.14
C PHE A 81 1.34 0.81 -0.35
N SER A 82 1.28 0.71 0.98
CA SER A 82 0.67 1.72 1.84
C SER A 82 1.42 3.07 1.82
N LEU A 83 2.75 3.04 1.83
CA LEU A 83 3.59 4.24 1.71
C LEU A 83 3.41 4.92 0.35
N MET A 84 3.36 4.13 -0.73
CA MET A 84 3.14 4.64 -2.08
C MET A 84 1.71 5.17 -2.30
N ALA A 85 0.70 4.49 -1.75
CA ALA A 85 -0.69 4.96 -1.80
C ALA A 85 -0.89 6.22 -0.96
N GLY A 86 -0.07 6.44 0.06
CA GLY A 86 -0.20 7.56 0.98
C GLY A 86 -1.18 7.30 2.12
N THR A 87 -1.38 6.04 2.47
CA THR A 87 -2.26 5.61 3.58
C THR A 87 -1.48 5.32 4.86
N HIS A 88 -0.15 5.25 4.78
CA HIS A 88 0.73 5.11 5.94
C HIS A 88 1.08 6.47 6.56
N THR A 89 1.31 6.54 7.86
CA THR A 89 1.63 7.81 8.56
C THR A 89 2.98 8.40 8.16
N GLN A 90 3.97 7.55 7.86
CA GLN A 90 5.31 7.94 7.40
C GLN A 90 5.43 8.01 5.86
N THR A 91 4.31 8.24 5.18
CA THR A 91 4.24 8.38 3.72
C THR A 91 5.18 9.50 3.23
N PRO A 92 6.00 9.26 2.18
CA PRO A 92 6.79 10.33 1.58
C PRO A 92 5.92 11.40 0.90
N PRO A 93 6.46 12.61 0.68
CA PRO A 93 5.76 13.67 -0.04
C PRO A 93 5.21 13.21 -1.40
N ALA A 94 4.06 13.76 -1.80
CA ALA A 94 3.36 13.35 -3.03
C ALA A 94 4.25 13.42 -4.29
N GLN A 95 5.10 14.44 -4.40
CA GLN A 95 6.03 14.58 -5.52
C GLN A 95 7.01 13.41 -5.64
N GLU A 96 7.56 12.94 -4.52
CA GLU A 96 8.47 11.80 -4.52
C GLU A 96 7.74 10.50 -4.88
N ARG A 97 6.52 10.32 -4.36
CA ARG A 97 5.68 9.17 -4.72
C ARG A 97 5.29 9.18 -6.19
N LEU A 98 4.99 10.33 -6.78
CA LEU A 98 4.73 10.47 -8.22
C LEU A 98 5.97 10.09 -9.04
N ARG A 99 7.16 10.56 -8.63
CA ARG A 99 8.43 10.21 -9.27
C ARG A 99 8.66 8.69 -9.24
N LEU A 100 8.53 8.07 -8.07
CA LEU A 100 8.70 6.62 -7.90
C LEU A 100 7.64 5.81 -8.68
N LEU A 101 6.38 6.23 -8.64
CA LEU A 101 5.29 5.58 -9.38
C LEU A 101 5.52 5.64 -10.89
N SER A 102 6.06 6.75 -11.40
CA SER A 102 6.36 6.93 -12.83
C SER A 102 7.44 5.97 -13.34
N ALA A 103 8.38 5.61 -12.47
CA ALA A 103 9.47 4.67 -12.75
C ALA A 103 9.11 3.21 -12.47
N SER A 104 8.06 2.96 -11.69
CA SER A 104 7.62 1.60 -11.36
C SER A 104 7.14 0.85 -12.60
N THR A 105 7.45 -0.44 -12.67
CA THR A 105 6.91 -1.37 -13.68
C THR A 105 5.85 -2.30 -13.10
N ASP A 106 5.60 -2.25 -11.78
CA ASP A 106 4.67 -3.14 -11.09
C ASP A 106 3.21 -2.74 -11.36
N PRO A 107 2.44 -3.57 -12.10
CA PRO A 107 1.03 -3.30 -12.38
C PRO A 107 0.16 -3.36 -11.12
N ALA A 108 0.51 -4.20 -10.14
CA ALA A 108 -0.24 -4.34 -8.91
C ALA A 108 -0.07 -3.12 -8.01
N LEU A 109 1.12 -2.54 -7.96
CA LEU A 109 1.35 -1.27 -7.29
C LEU A 109 0.49 -0.16 -7.91
N CYS A 110 0.51 -0.05 -9.24
CA CYS A 110 -0.27 0.97 -9.95
C CYS A 110 -1.77 0.77 -9.70
N LEU A 111 -2.26 -0.48 -9.71
CA LEU A 111 -3.65 -0.78 -9.39
C LEU A 111 -4.01 -0.40 -7.96
N HIS A 112 -3.17 -0.77 -7.00
CA HIS A 112 -3.37 -0.43 -5.60
C HIS A 112 -3.43 1.08 -5.39
N VAL A 113 -2.46 1.84 -5.91
CA VAL A 113 -2.46 3.31 -5.79
C VAL A 113 -3.67 3.93 -6.49
N ALA A 114 -4.07 3.43 -7.65
CA ALA A 114 -5.24 3.91 -8.38
C ALA A 114 -6.54 3.76 -7.58
N ILE A 115 -6.66 2.70 -6.77
CA ILE A 115 -7.87 2.39 -6.00
C ILE A 115 -7.81 3.03 -4.60
N ARG A 116 -6.67 2.98 -3.93
CA ARG A 116 -6.54 3.21 -2.47
C ARG A 116 -6.03 4.59 -2.10
N SER A 117 -5.37 5.30 -3.01
CA SER A 117 -4.74 6.56 -2.64
C SER A 117 -5.79 7.61 -2.28
N PRO A 118 -5.67 8.31 -1.13
CA PRO A 118 -6.57 9.43 -0.81
C PRO A 118 -6.32 10.64 -1.72
N ASP A 119 -5.12 10.75 -2.32
CA ASP A 119 -4.74 11.82 -3.23
C ASP A 119 -5.26 11.58 -4.66
N ALA A 120 -6.12 12.47 -5.14
CA ALA A 120 -6.72 12.38 -6.47
C ALA A 120 -5.69 12.45 -7.62
N ALA A 121 -4.60 13.21 -7.45
CA ALA A 121 -3.54 13.30 -8.45
C ALA A 121 -2.77 11.98 -8.54
N MET A 122 -2.49 11.35 -7.39
CA MET A 122 -1.88 10.02 -7.34
C MET A 122 -2.77 8.94 -7.97
N ARG A 123 -4.08 8.95 -7.67
CA ARG A 123 -5.05 8.05 -8.30
C ARG A 123 -5.05 8.19 -9.82
N GLY A 124 -5.05 9.44 -10.32
CA GLY A 124 -5.01 9.75 -11.75
C GLY A 124 -3.71 9.29 -12.42
N ALA A 125 -2.56 9.59 -11.83
CA ALA A 125 -1.25 9.19 -12.34
C ALA A 125 -1.10 7.66 -12.42
N ALA A 126 -1.57 6.94 -11.40
CA ALA A 126 -1.57 5.49 -11.36
C ALA A 126 -2.47 4.87 -12.45
N LEU A 127 -3.66 5.44 -12.65
CA LEU A 127 -4.57 5.00 -13.71
C LEU A 127 -3.98 5.24 -15.11
N GLN A 128 -3.38 6.40 -15.34
CA GLN A 128 -2.69 6.70 -16.59
C GLN A 128 -1.52 5.74 -16.84
N ALA A 129 -0.77 5.37 -15.79
CA ALA A 129 0.29 4.38 -15.91
C ALA A 129 -0.26 3.00 -16.29
N LEU A 130 -1.40 2.57 -15.73
CA LEU A 130 -2.07 1.32 -16.14
C LEU A 130 -2.53 1.37 -17.60
N GLN A 131 -3.15 2.47 -18.01
CA GLN A 131 -3.63 2.68 -19.39
C GLN A 131 -2.49 2.66 -20.40
N ARG A 132 -1.37 3.36 -20.14
CA ARG A 132 -0.18 3.33 -21.00
C ARG A 132 0.33 1.91 -21.22
N ARG A 133 0.40 1.10 -20.16
CA ARG A 133 0.84 -0.32 -20.26
C ARG A 133 -0.16 -1.19 -21.00
N GLN A 134 -1.46 -0.94 -20.83
CA GLN A 134 -2.50 -1.63 -21.58
C GLN A 134 -2.39 -1.34 -23.08
N SER A 135 -2.13 -0.08 -23.44
CA SER A 135 -1.97 0.36 -24.83
C SER A 135 -0.62 -0.03 -25.44
N ALA A 136 0.41 -0.23 -24.63
CA ALA A 136 1.70 -0.80 -25.03
C ALA A 136 1.54 -2.29 -25.36
N MET A 137 0.97 -2.59 -26.53
CA MET A 137 0.92 -3.94 -27.05
C MET A 137 2.34 -4.46 -27.32
N PRO A 138 2.71 -5.68 -26.89
CA PRO A 138 3.82 -6.37 -27.53
C PRO A 138 3.39 -6.66 -28.98
N GLY A 139 4.22 -6.24 -29.94
CA GLY A 139 3.98 -6.55 -31.35
C GLY A 139 3.86 -8.06 -31.55
N ASN A 140 2.71 -8.48 -32.08
CA ASN A 140 2.47 -9.71 -32.82
C ASN A 140 2.98 -11.04 -32.22
N THR A 141 2.17 -11.73 -31.42
CA THR A 141 2.43 -13.12 -31.00
C THR A 141 1.44 -14.09 -31.65
N ARG A 142 1.44 -14.18 -32.98
CA ARG A 142 1.09 -15.44 -33.65
C ARG A 142 2.26 -16.42 -33.63
N ASP A 143 3.51 -15.92 -33.58
CA ASP A 143 4.72 -16.75 -33.64
C ASP A 143 5.29 -17.20 -32.29
N GLU A 144 4.93 -16.55 -31.17
CA GLU A 144 5.35 -17.02 -29.83
C GLU A 144 4.50 -18.17 -29.30
N VAL A 145 3.30 -18.38 -29.85
CA VAL A 145 2.46 -19.53 -29.49
C VAL A 145 3.08 -20.83 -30.00
N THR A 146 3.82 -20.78 -31.11
CA THR A 146 4.37 -21.95 -31.79
C THR A 146 5.76 -22.37 -31.27
N ARG A 147 6.56 -21.46 -30.68
CA ARG A 147 7.89 -21.79 -30.12
C ARG A 147 7.88 -22.25 -28.66
N ALA A 148 6.72 -22.23 -28.01
CA ALA A 148 6.58 -22.65 -26.61
C ALA A 148 6.39 -24.18 -26.44
N ASP A 149 6.35 -24.93 -27.54
CA ASP A 149 5.87 -26.33 -27.56
C ASP A 149 6.93 -27.39 -27.16
N GLU A 150 8.19 -26.99 -26.93
CA GLU A 150 9.27 -27.95 -26.58
C GLU A 150 9.73 -27.89 -25.11
N ASN A 151 9.04 -27.15 -24.25
CA ASN A 151 9.44 -26.98 -22.84
C ASN A 151 8.31 -27.45 -21.92
N PRO A 152 8.55 -28.02 -20.71
CA PRO A 152 7.50 -28.51 -19.79
C PRO A 152 6.60 -27.40 -19.19
N LEU A 153 6.61 -26.23 -19.83
CA LEU A 153 5.90 -24.98 -19.54
C LEU A 153 4.41 -25.02 -19.89
N PHE A 154 3.84 -26.18 -20.24
CA PHE A 154 2.41 -26.35 -20.49
C PHE A 154 1.51 -25.88 -19.33
N ASN A 155 2.06 -25.72 -18.11
CA ASN A 155 1.36 -25.08 -17.00
C ASN A 155 1.33 -23.54 -17.06
N ARG A 156 2.33 -22.84 -17.63
CA ARG A 156 2.37 -21.36 -17.59
C ARG A 156 1.30 -20.70 -18.45
N THR A 157 1.01 -21.25 -19.62
CA THR A 157 -0.03 -20.71 -20.51
C THR A 157 -1.43 -20.95 -19.95
N ARG A 158 -1.66 -22.13 -19.35
CA ARG A 158 -2.91 -22.46 -18.66
C ARG A 158 -3.10 -21.60 -17.41
N SER A 159 -2.05 -21.42 -16.61
CA SER A 159 -2.05 -20.50 -15.46
C SER A 159 -2.30 -19.06 -15.89
N ARG A 160 -1.75 -18.59 -17.02
CA ARG A 160 -2.02 -17.25 -17.55
C ARG A 160 -3.46 -17.08 -17.99
N ALA A 161 -4.01 -18.02 -18.77
CA ALA A 161 -5.40 -17.96 -19.21
C ALA A 161 -6.36 -18.00 -18.02
N MET A 162 -6.05 -18.83 -17.02
CA MET A 162 -6.81 -18.92 -15.77
C MET A 162 -6.73 -17.62 -14.97
N LEU A 163 -5.53 -17.04 -14.80
CA LEU A 163 -5.34 -15.77 -14.10
C LEU A 163 -6.02 -14.62 -14.83
N ARG A 164 -5.94 -14.58 -16.17
CA ARG A 164 -6.66 -13.61 -16.99
C ARG A 164 -8.16 -13.71 -16.77
N ARG A 165 -8.71 -14.94 -16.79
CA ARG A 165 -10.13 -15.19 -16.54
C ARG A 165 -10.52 -14.76 -15.12
N ALA A 166 -9.71 -15.09 -14.12
CA ALA A 166 -9.94 -14.68 -12.73
C ALA A 166 -9.97 -13.16 -12.58
N ILE A 167 -9.00 -12.45 -13.15
CA ILE A 167 -8.96 -10.97 -13.15
C ILE A 167 -10.20 -10.39 -13.83
N VAL A 168 -10.59 -10.93 -14.99
CA VAL A 168 -11.79 -10.47 -15.71
C VAL A 168 -13.06 -10.69 -14.88
N VAL A 169 -13.23 -11.88 -14.31
CA VAL A 169 -14.39 -12.22 -13.48
C VAL A 169 -14.50 -11.27 -12.29
N VAL A 170 -13.40 -11.10 -11.55
CA VAL A 170 -13.41 -10.21 -10.37
C VAL A 170 -13.65 -8.76 -10.77
N ALA A 171 -13.06 -8.28 -11.86
CA ALA A 171 -13.30 -6.92 -12.35
C ALA A 171 -14.77 -6.68 -12.73
N CYS A 172 -15.44 -7.68 -13.31
CA CYS A 172 -16.88 -7.64 -13.57
C CYS A 172 -17.70 -7.61 -12.27
N GLU A 173 -17.30 -8.37 -11.25
CA GLU A 173 -17.95 -8.34 -9.94
C GLU A 173 -17.77 -6.99 -9.22
N VAL A 174 -16.61 -6.34 -9.34
CA VAL A 174 -16.43 -4.94 -8.88
C VAL A 174 -17.45 -4.03 -9.57
N ALA A 175 -17.51 -4.07 -10.90
CA ALA A 175 -18.44 -3.21 -11.66
C ALA A 175 -19.91 -3.47 -11.29
N ARG A 176 -20.30 -4.74 -11.12
CA ARG A 176 -21.65 -5.14 -10.71
C ARG A 176 -21.99 -4.69 -9.27
N ALA A 177 -21.04 -4.79 -8.35
CA ALA A 177 -21.23 -4.32 -6.99
C ALA A 177 -21.43 -2.79 -6.95
N LEU A 178 -20.62 -2.05 -7.72
CA LEU A 178 -20.75 -0.59 -7.84
C LEU A 178 -22.08 -0.18 -8.49
N SER A 179 -22.52 -0.86 -9.56
CA SER A 179 -23.81 -0.54 -10.21
C SER A 179 -25.03 -0.81 -9.32
N THR A 180 -24.87 -1.68 -8.31
CA THR A 180 -25.91 -2.00 -7.31
C THR A 180 -25.69 -1.27 -5.99
N GLN A 181 -24.81 -0.28 -5.94
CA GLN A 181 -24.46 0.50 -4.75
C GLN A 181 -23.96 -0.34 -3.54
N ARG A 182 -23.47 -1.56 -3.78
CA ARG A 182 -22.88 -2.44 -2.76
C ARG A 182 -21.39 -2.14 -2.57
N ILE A 183 -21.09 -0.97 -2.02
CA ILE A 183 -19.72 -0.45 -1.92
C ILE A 183 -18.78 -1.38 -1.13
N VAL A 184 -19.27 -1.99 -0.04
CA VAL A 184 -18.48 -2.93 0.77
C VAL A 184 -18.06 -4.16 -0.04
N ASP A 185 -18.95 -4.69 -0.89
CA ASP A 185 -18.62 -5.85 -1.72
C ASP A 185 -17.69 -5.47 -2.87
N ALA A 186 -17.82 -4.26 -3.43
CA ALA A 186 -16.88 -3.75 -4.43
C ALA A 186 -15.45 -3.70 -3.89
N TRP A 187 -15.26 -3.30 -2.62
CA TRP A 187 -13.96 -3.32 -1.95
C TRP A 187 -13.39 -4.74 -1.78
N LYS A 188 -14.20 -5.71 -1.33
CA LYS A 188 -13.78 -7.11 -1.20
C LYS A 188 -13.33 -7.69 -2.54
N TRP A 189 -14.05 -7.36 -3.62
CA TRP A 189 -13.67 -7.77 -4.96
C TRP A 189 -12.40 -7.04 -5.44
N ALA A 190 -12.22 -5.76 -5.10
CA ALA A 190 -10.99 -5.04 -5.40
C ALA A 190 -9.77 -5.66 -4.68
N ASP A 191 -9.90 -6.07 -3.40
CA ASP A 191 -8.84 -6.82 -2.68
C ASP A 191 -8.46 -8.12 -3.40
N THR A 192 -9.45 -8.80 -3.96
CA THR A 192 -9.25 -10.05 -4.69
C THR A 192 -8.59 -9.78 -6.05
N MET A 193 -8.96 -8.69 -6.71
CA MET A 193 -8.36 -8.26 -7.97
C MET A 193 -6.88 -7.89 -7.80
N GLU A 194 -6.56 -7.12 -6.76
CA GLU A 194 -5.18 -6.73 -6.44
C GLU A 194 -4.28 -7.95 -6.23
N ARG A 195 -4.79 -9.01 -5.57
CA ARG A 195 -4.08 -10.28 -5.40
C ARG A 195 -3.80 -10.97 -6.73
N PHE A 196 -4.81 -11.12 -7.60
CA PHE A 196 -4.58 -11.73 -8.91
C PHE A 196 -3.68 -10.90 -9.82
N VAL A 197 -3.71 -9.57 -9.70
CA VAL A 197 -2.82 -8.70 -10.45
C VAL A 197 -1.38 -8.75 -9.91
N ALA A 198 -1.18 -9.04 -8.63
CA ALA A 198 0.17 -9.28 -8.07
C ALA A 198 0.85 -10.50 -8.72
N ASP A 199 0.08 -11.52 -9.06
CA ASP A 199 0.59 -12.72 -9.77
C ASP A 199 0.67 -12.52 -11.30
N TRP A 200 0.22 -11.38 -11.81
CA TRP A 200 0.18 -11.11 -13.25
C TRP A 200 1.59 -10.78 -13.77
N PRO A 201 2.10 -11.48 -14.80
CA PRO A 201 3.45 -11.22 -15.26
C PRO A 201 3.56 -9.85 -15.92
N VAL A 202 4.49 -9.03 -15.44
CA VAL A 202 4.70 -7.62 -15.83
C VAL A 202 4.83 -7.40 -17.34
N ARG A 203 5.39 -8.37 -18.07
CA ARG A 203 5.59 -8.29 -19.52
C ARG A 203 4.30 -8.30 -20.34
N TRP A 204 3.17 -8.69 -19.76
CA TRP A 204 1.89 -8.77 -20.46
C TRP A 204 0.98 -7.60 -20.11
N PRO A 205 0.25 -7.04 -21.09
CA PRO A 205 -0.72 -5.99 -20.81
C PRO A 205 -1.82 -6.53 -19.90
N LEU A 206 -2.18 -5.75 -18.89
CA LEU A 206 -3.29 -6.09 -17.99
C LEU A 206 -4.61 -6.17 -18.77
N PRO A 207 -5.56 -7.03 -18.35
CA PRO A 207 -6.90 -7.04 -18.92
C PRO A 207 -7.57 -5.67 -18.81
N CYS A 208 -8.20 -5.22 -19.91
CA CYS A 208 -8.91 -3.94 -19.96
C CYS A 208 -9.99 -3.79 -18.88
N SER A 209 -10.58 -4.91 -18.46
CA SER A 209 -11.57 -4.98 -17.39
C SER A 209 -11.00 -4.50 -16.05
N ALA A 210 -9.74 -4.83 -15.73
CA ALA A 210 -9.12 -4.40 -14.47
C ALA A 210 -8.92 -2.89 -14.44
N VAL A 211 -8.43 -2.30 -15.54
CA VAL A 211 -8.26 -0.85 -15.69
C VAL A 211 -9.62 -0.13 -15.62
N ARG A 212 -10.65 -0.69 -16.26
CA ARG A 212 -12.02 -0.17 -16.19
C ARG A 212 -12.60 -0.22 -14.79
N ALA A 213 -12.43 -1.34 -14.08
CA ALA A 213 -12.88 -1.48 -12.69
C ALA A 213 -12.19 -0.47 -11.76
N ALA A 214 -10.88 -0.25 -11.93
CA ALA A 214 -10.15 0.78 -11.18
C ALA A 214 -10.70 2.18 -11.45
N ASN A 215 -11.00 2.52 -12.71
CA ASN A 215 -11.61 3.80 -13.07
C ASN A 215 -13.01 3.97 -12.45
N LEU A 216 -13.86 2.92 -12.50
CA LEU A 216 -15.18 2.95 -11.88
C LEU A 216 -15.09 3.18 -10.37
N MET A 217 -14.17 2.47 -9.68
CA MET A 217 -13.89 2.71 -8.26
C MET A 217 -13.57 4.20 -8.01
N GLN A 218 -12.65 4.79 -8.77
CA GLN A 218 -12.29 6.21 -8.61
C GLN A 218 -13.49 7.15 -8.80
N GLN A 219 -14.35 6.89 -9.78
CA GLN A 219 -15.51 7.72 -10.07
C GLN A 219 -16.55 7.66 -8.94
N THR A 220 -16.81 6.47 -8.40
CA THR A 220 -17.75 6.31 -7.28
C THR A 220 -17.28 7.07 -6.05
N PHE A 221 -15.99 7.06 -5.72
CA PHE A 221 -15.48 7.82 -4.56
C PHE A 221 -15.47 9.33 -4.78
N ARG A 222 -15.17 9.80 -6.01
CA ARG A 222 -15.30 11.24 -6.32
C ARG A 222 -16.74 11.73 -6.11
N ALA A 223 -17.73 10.94 -6.49
CA ALA A 223 -19.13 11.28 -6.28
C ALA A 223 -19.48 11.40 -4.78
N THR A 224 -18.93 10.51 -3.94
CA THR A 224 -19.11 10.55 -2.48
C THR A 224 -18.43 11.77 -1.83
N ASP A 225 -17.19 12.11 -2.23
CA ASP A 225 -16.48 13.29 -1.71
C ASP A 225 -17.19 14.60 -2.09
N THR A 226 -17.78 14.66 -3.28
CA THR A 226 -18.48 15.86 -3.77
C THR A 226 -19.87 16.02 -3.12
N ALA A 227 -20.53 14.91 -2.78
CA ALA A 227 -21.82 14.92 -2.08
C ALA A 227 -21.73 15.41 -0.62
N ALA A 228 -20.52 15.55 -0.06
CA ALA A 228 -20.28 15.99 1.32
C ALA A 228 -20.13 17.52 1.49
N LEU A 229 -20.40 18.34 0.47
CA LEU A 229 -20.53 19.80 0.63
C LEU A 229 -22.01 20.23 0.58
N PRO A 230 -22.74 20.25 1.72
CA PRO A 230 -23.77 21.24 1.88
C PRO A 230 -23.06 22.60 1.96
N THR A 231 -23.40 23.49 1.03
CA THR A 231 -23.04 24.90 1.09
C THR A 231 -23.33 25.44 2.49
N ALA A 232 -22.28 25.73 3.26
CA ALA A 232 -22.43 26.38 4.55
C ALA A 232 -23.07 27.75 4.28
N ARG A 233 -24.34 27.87 4.65
CA ARG A 233 -25.05 29.15 4.71
C ARG A 233 -24.23 30.13 5.54
N PRO A 234 -24.21 31.43 5.20
CA PRO A 234 -23.57 32.43 6.06
C PRO A 234 -24.20 32.34 7.45
N ARG A 235 -23.36 32.09 8.47
CA ARG A 235 -23.76 32.10 9.87
C ARG A 235 -24.13 33.54 10.24
N THR A 236 -25.42 33.81 10.30
CA THR A 236 -25.94 34.95 11.06
C THR A 236 -25.73 34.68 12.55
N ASP A 237 -25.30 35.72 13.23
CA ASP A 237 -25.02 35.87 14.66
C ASP A 237 -25.71 34.88 15.60
N LEU A 238 -24.90 34.08 16.31
CA LEU A 238 -25.28 33.52 17.61
C LEU A 238 -24.31 34.06 18.65
N GLN A 239 -24.83 35.09 19.32
CA GLN A 239 -24.32 35.70 20.53
C GLN A 239 -24.17 34.62 21.62
N PHE A 240 -22.96 34.42 22.12
CA PHE A 240 -22.69 33.56 23.26
C PHE A 240 -22.88 34.36 24.55
N ASP A 241 -23.91 34.05 25.33
CA ASP A 241 -23.96 34.45 26.73
C ASP A 241 -23.05 33.52 27.55
N ALA A 242 -22.13 34.13 28.30
CA ALA A 242 -21.20 33.40 29.17
C ALA A 242 -21.94 32.79 30.38
N PRO A 243 -21.64 31.55 30.78
CA PRO A 243 -22.27 30.94 31.95
C PRO A 243 -21.78 31.62 33.24
N GLN A 244 -22.72 32.17 34.01
CA GLN A 244 -22.44 32.65 35.36
C GLN A 244 -22.21 31.47 36.31
N VAL A 245 -20.97 31.27 36.73
CA VAL A 245 -20.62 30.29 37.76
C VAL A 245 -20.78 30.94 39.14
N ASN A 246 -21.75 30.46 39.92
CA ASN A 246 -22.00 30.93 41.28
C ASN A 246 -21.07 30.20 42.27
N LEU A 247 -20.04 30.88 42.77
CA LEU A 247 -18.96 30.34 43.61
C LEU A 247 -19.32 30.21 45.11
N SER A 248 -20.57 30.43 45.51
CA SER A 248 -20.99 30.37 46.92
C SER A 248 -21.17 28.96 47.49
N ARG A 249 -20.87 27.90 46.72
CA ARG A 249 -21.01 26.49 47.17
C ARG A 249 -19.73 25.81 47.66
N PHE A 250 -18.59 26.50 47.69
CA PHE A 250 -17.35 25.96 48.25
C PHE A 250 -16.97 26.68 49.54
N ALA A 251 -17.83 26.62 50.55
CA ALA A 251 -17.45 26.91 51.93
C ALA A 251 -17.13 25.58 52.63
N VAL A 252 -15.84 25.38 52.88
CA VAL A 252 -15.25 24.27 53.63
C VAL A 252 -15.58 24.45 55.12
N THR A 253 -16.20 23.46 55.75
CA THR A 253 -16.21 23.34 57.22
C THR A 253 -14.98 22.54 57.66
N ALA A 254 -14.26 23.12 58.62
CA ALA A 254 -13.11 22.57 59.33
C ALA A 254 -13.46 21.35 60.18
#